data_AF-A0A6M1REN8-F1
#
_entry.id   AF-A0A6M1REN8-F1
#
_cell.length_a   1.000
_cell.length_b   1.000
_cell.length_c   1.000
_cell.angle_alpha   90.00
_cell.angle_beta   90.00
_cell.angle_gamma   90.00
#
_symmetry.space_group_name_H-M   'P 1'
#
loop_
_entity.id
_entity.type
_entity.pdbx_description
1 polymer ?
#
loop_
_entity_poly.entity_id
_entity_poly.type
_entity_poly.pdbx_seq_one_letter_code
_entity_poly.pdbx_strand_id
1 'polypeptide(L)'
;MSTVYPLIFLASIWVFFIAQISSSTNWQSVSDVGAYGLVATALGFPVIHGEWQALQQALLIIAGASGIGLLGKFFINAKRPDLSGNDSFPSNHTANAVAASTALMLCYGWFIGLLSYGVAACVGLGRVRAFKHHWRDVVTGLGVGVAAAVIAIKWM
;
A
#
# COMPACT_ATOMS: atom_id res chain seq x y z
N MET A 1 -14.84 -19.31 -2.63
CA MET A 1 -14.19 -18.01 -2.84
C MET A 1 -12.85 -18.25 -3.51
N SER A 2 -12.70 -17.90 -4.78
CA SER A 2 -11.54 -18.28 -5.61
C SER A 2 -10.34 -17.36 -5.34
N THR A 3 -9.54 -17.71 -4.35
CA THR A 3 -8.24 -17.09 -4.00
C THR A 3 -7.22 -17.09 -5.16
N VAL A 4 -7.48 -17.84 -6.23
CA VAL A 4 -6.64 -17.98 -7.41
C VAL A 4 -6.43 -16.64 -8.15
N TYR A 5 -7.46 -15.83 -8.27
CA TYR A 5 -7.40 -14.58 -9.03
C TYR A 5 -6.57 -13.46 -8.37
N PRO A 6 -6.76 -13.13 -7.06
CA PRO A 6 -5.89 -12.16 -6.40
C PRO A 6 -4.46 -12.69 -6.34
N LEU A 7 -4.27 -14.00 -6.24
CA LEU A 7 -2.95 -14.62 -6.31
C LEU A 7 -2.26 -14.38 -7.66
N ILE A 8 -2.94 -14.64 -8.79
CA ILE A 8 -2.37 -14.43 -10.13
C ILE A 8 -1.99 -12.96 -10.34
N PHE A 9 -2.87 -12.04 -9.93
CA PHE A 9 -2.61 -10.61 -10.07
C PHE A 9 -1.44 -10.14 -9.19
N LEU A 10 -1.37 -10.61 -7.93
CA LEU A 10 -0.24 -10.29 -7.06
C LEU A 10 1.05 -10.92 -7.58
N ALA A 11 1.00 -12.13 -8.13
CA ALA A 11 2.15 -12.79 -8.73
C ALA A 11 2.67 -12.01 -9.95
N SER A 12 1.78 -11.51 -10.83
CA SER A 12 2.19 -10.71 -11.99
C SER A 12 2.80 -9.37 -11.58
N ILE A 13 2.22 -8.71 -10.57
CA ILE A 13 2.81 -7.51 -9.97
C ILE A 13 4.18 -7.84 -9.37
N TRP A 14 4.32 -8.93 -8.64
CA TRP A 14 5.61 -9.37 -8.08
C TRP A 14 6.68 -9.58 -9.14
N VAL A 15 6.34 -10.28 -10.22
CA VAL A 15 7.26 -10.49 -11.36
C VAL A 15 7.66 -9.16 -11.98
N PHE A 16 6.70 -8.24 -12.17
CA PHE A 16 6.98 -6.88 -12.64
C PHE A 16 7.96 -6.15 -11.69
N PHE A 17 7.76 -6.24 -10.38
CA PHE A 17 8.66 -5.64 -9.39
C PHE A 17 10.08 -6.20 -9.46
N ILE A 18 10.24 -7.53 -9.57
CA ILE A 18 11.55 -8.18 -9.69
C ILE A 18 12.27 -7.69 -10.96
N ALA A 19 11.56 -7.63 -12.09
CA ALA A 19 12.12 -7.15 -13.35
C ALA A 19 12.59 -5.67 -13.25
N GLN A 20 11.79 -4.81 -12.60
CA GLN A 20 12.10 -3.40 -12.46
C GLN A 20 13.20 -3.09 -11.43
N ILE A 21 13.28 -3.88 -10.35
CA ILE A 21 14.38 -3.78 -9.39
C ILE A 21 15.73 -4.01 -10.08
N SER A 22 15.75 -4.87 -11.10
CA SER A 22 16.94 -5.18 -11.91
C SER A 22 17.32 -4.06 -12.90
N SER A 23 16.35 -3.30 -13.43
CA SER A 23 16.57 -2.36 -14.54
C SER A 23 16.85 -0.90 -14.14
N SER A 24 16.63 -0.50 -12.88
CA SER A 24 16.91 0.84 -12.31
C SER A 24 16.19 2.07 -12.89
N THR A 25 15.35 1.96 -13.92
CA THR A 25 15.03 3.14 -14.76
C THR A 25 13.92 4.07 -14.28
N ASN A 26 13.02 3.73 -13.33
CA ASN A 26 12.10 4.73 -12.74
C ASN A 26 11.45 4.27 -11.42
N TRP A 27 12.13 4.46 -10.29
CA TRP A 27 11.63 4.04 -8.97
C TRP A 27 10.31 4.69 -8.56
N GLN A 28 10.03 5.92 -9.01
CA GLN A 28 8.78 6.60 -8.71
C GLN A 28 7.62 5.86 -9.37
N SER A 29 7.68 5.65 -10.68
CA SER A 29 6.62 4.95 -11.42
C SER A 29 6.39 3.53 -10.90
N VAL A 30 7.47 2.80 -10.59
CA VAL A 30 7.39 1.46 -10.01
C VAL A 30 6.62 1.48 -8.67
N SER A 31 6.95 2.43 -7.80
CA SER A 31 6.26 2.59 -6.53
C SER A 31 4.83 3.13 -6.65
N ASP A 32 4.49 3.88 -7.70
CA ASP A 32 3.13 4.35 -7.98
C ASP A 32 2.27 3.17 -8.43
N VAL A 33 2.75 2.39 -9.41
CA VAL A 33 2.06 1.22 -9.95
C VAL A 33 1.79 0.18 -8.86
N GLY A 34 2.75 -0.11 -7.97
CA GLY A 34 2.49 -1.06 -6.89
C GLY A 34 1.47 -0.57 -5.86
N ALA A 35 1.56 0.70 -5.46
CA ALA A 35 0.64 1.25 -4.46
C ALA A 35 -0.80 1.26 -4.99
N TYR A 36 -1.01 1.80 -6.19
CA TYR A 36 -2.34 1.85 -6.80
C TYR A 36 -2.81 0.49 -7.26
N GLY A 37 -1.91 -0.38 -7.72
CA GLY A 37 -2.21 -1.77 -8.07
C GLY A 37 -2.77 -2.54 -6.88
N LEU A 38 -2.11 -2.46 -5.71
CA LEU A 38 -2.58 -3.10 -4.48
C LEU A 38 -3.95 -2.58 -4.03
N VAL A 39 -4.14 -1.25 -4.04
CA VAL A 39 -5.43 -0.63 -3.69
C VAL A 39 -6.52 -1.07 -4.68
N ALA A 40 -6.22 -1.08 -5.97
CA ALA A 40 -7.14 -1.53 -7.00
C ALA A 40 -7.49 -3.03 -6.85
N THR A 41 -6.55 -3.89 -6.46
CA THR A 41 -6.85 -5.28 -6.14
C THR A 41 -7.77 -5.38 -4.93
N ALA A 42 -7.41 -4.69 -3.84
CA ALA A 42 -8.14 -4.78 -2.57
C ALA A 42 -9.59 -4.29 -2.69
N LEU A 43 -9.87 -3.32 -3.56
CA LEU A 43 -11.21 -2.79 -3.78
C LEU A 43 -11.92 -3.44 -4.98
N GLY A 44 -11.22 -3.62 -6.08
CA GLY A 44 -11.80 -4.14 -7.33
C GLY A 44 -12.15 -5.62 -7.23
N PHE A 45 -11.32 -6.42 -6.56
CA PHE A 45 -11.54 -7.86 -6.49
C PHE A 45 -12.83 -8.25 -5.72
N PRO A 46 -13.14 -7.65 -4.55
CA PRO A 46 -14.44 -7.82 -3.93
C PRO A 46 -15.62 -7.38 -4.81
N VAL A 47 -15.50 -6.24 -5.51
CA VAL A 47 -16.58 -5.68 -6.35
C VAL A 47 -16.96 -6.64 -7.46
N ILE A 48 -15.97 -7.17 -8.21
CA ILE A 48 -16.24 -8.07 -9.34
C ILE A 48 -16.81 -9.43 -8.89
N HIS A 49 -16.62 -9.83 -7.64
CA HIS A 49 -17.16 -11.08 -7.08
C HIS A 49 -18.41 -10.88 -6.20
N GLY A 50 -18.88 -9.64 -6.03
CA GLY A 50 -20.03 -9.33 -5.16
C GLY A 50 -19.76 -9.51 -3.66
N GLU A 51 -18.50 -9.49 -3.23
CA GLU A 51 -18.07 -9.68 -1.84
C GLU A 51 -18.12 -8.36 -1.06
N TRP A 52 -19.32 -7.82 -0.85
CA TRP A 52 -19.51 -6.48 -0.27
C TRP A 52 -18.91 -6.30 1.13
N GLN A 53 -18.86 -7.35 1.95
CA GLN A 53 -18.22 -7.30 3.27
C GLN A 53 -16.70 -7.10 3.15
N ALA A 54 -16.05 -7.82 2.24
CA ALA A 54 -14.62 -7.66 1.96
C ALA A 54 -14.32 -6.26 1.37
N LEU A 55 -15.22 -5.73 0.54
CA LEU A 55 -15.12 -4.36 0.04
C LEU A 55 -15.18 -3.33 1.17
N GLN A 56 -16.19 -3.42 2.04
CA GLN A 56 -16.37 -2.51 3.17
C GLN A 56 -15.14 -2.52 4.08
N GLN A 57 -14.64 -3.72 4.40
CA GLN A 57 -13.41 -3.88 5.18
C GLN A 57 -12.21 -3.22 4.48
N ALA A 58 -11.96 -3.54 3.21
CA ALA A 58 -10.84 -2.95 2.49
C ALA A 58 -10.95 -1.41 2.39
N LEU A 59 -12.15 -0.89 2.15
CA LEU A 59 -12.42 0.54 2.04
C LEU A 59 -12.17 1.25 3.38
N LEU A 60 -12.67 0.72 4.49
CA LEU A 60 -12.45 1.29 5.82
C LEU A 60 -10.96 1.35 6.18
N ILE A 61 -10.21 0.28 5.90
CA ILE A 61 -8.77 0.20 6.18
C ILE A 61 -7.98 1.20 5.33
N ILE A 62 -8.22 1.23 4.02
CA ILE A 62 -7.49 2.10 3.08
C ILE A 62 -7.85 3.58 3.31
N ALA A 63 -9.13 3.89 3.50
CA ALA A 63 -9.58 5.25 3.81
C ALA A 63 -9.04 5.73 5.15
N GLY A 64 -9.03 4.87 6.18
CA GLY A 64 -8.43 5.17 7.48
C GLY A 64 -6.94 5.49 7.38
N ALA A 65 -6.18 4.68 6.65
CA ALA A 65 -4.75 4.92 6.43
C ALA A 65 -4.49 6.22 5.65
N SER A 66 -5.28 6.48 4.59
CA SER A 66 -5.22 7.72 3.83
C SER A 66 -5.54 8.93 4.71
N GLY A 67 -6.58 8.85 5.54
CA GLY A 67 -6.97 9.91 6.45
C GLY A 67 -5.89 10.23 7.48
N ILE A 68 -5.36 9.22 8.16
CA ILE A 68 -4.25 9.39 9.12
C ILE A 68 -3.02 10.00 8.43
N GLY A 69 -2.68 9.52 7.23
CA GLY A 69 -1.54 10.02 6.49
C GLY A 69 -1.70 11.46 5.99
N LEU A 70 -2.90 11.85 5.55
CA LEU A 70 -3.22 13.24 5.19
C LEU A 70 -3.14 14.17 6.39
N LEU A 71 -3.64 13.75 7.56
CA LEU A 71 -3.50 14.52 8.80
C LEU A 71 -2.01 14.70 9.16
N GLY A 72 -1.21 13.63 9.06
CA GLY A 72 0.23 13.70 9.29
C GLY A 72 0.92 14.72 8.39
N LYS A 73 0.62 14.71 7.09
CA LYS A 73 1.15 15.68 6.12
C LYS A 73 0.72 17.12 6.40
N PHE A 74 -0.50 17.30 6.91
CA PHE A 74 -1.02 18.63 7.23
C PHE A 74 -0.33 19.23 8.46
N PHE A 75 -0.12 18.43 9.51
CA PHE A 75 0.47 18.91 10.76
C PHE A 75 2.00 18.91 10.78
N ILE A 76 2.65 18.04 10.00
CA ILE A 76 4.10 17.85 10.03
C ILE A 76 4.69 18.33 8.71
N ASN A 77 5.27 19.52 8.76
CA ASN A 77 5.96 20.14 7.64
C ASN A 77 7.36 19.50 7.49
N ALA A 78 7.45 18.46 6.65
CA ALA A 78 8.66 17.67 6.45
C ALA A 78 9.15 17.77 5.00
N LYS A 79 10.39 18.25 4.82
CA LYS A 79 11.00 18.43 3.50
C LYS A 79 11.36 17.11 2.84
N ARG A 80 10.97 16.95 1.57
CA ARG A 80 11.33 15.78 0.75
C ARG A 80 12.81 15.81 0.36
N PRO A 81 13.48 14.65 0.21
CA PRO A 81 14.87 14.58 -0.22
C PRO A 81 15.13 15.22 -1.59
N ASP A 82 14.17 15.14 -2.52
CA ASP A 82 14.25 15.72 -3.86
C ASP A 82 13.86 17.21 -3.94
N LEU A 83 13.60 17.86 -2.80
CA LEU A 83 13.16 19.26 -2.71
C LEU A 83 11.81 19.57 -3.39
N SER A 84 11.05 18.56 -3.83
CA SER A 84 9.77 18.76 -4.54
C SER A 84 8.64 19.28 -3.66
N GLY A 85 8.81 19.25 -2.32
CA GLY A 85 7.78 19.72 -1.40
C GLY A 85 8.12 19.47 0.06
N ASN A 86 7.17 19.89 0.90
CA ASN A 86 7.24 19.92 2.36
C ASN A 86 6.24 18.96 3.03
N ASP A 87 5.76 17.98 2.27
CA ASP A 87 4.76 16.98 2.67
C ASP A 87 5.37 15.57 2.71
N SER A 88 6.62 15.43 3.13
CA SER A 88 7.32 14.13 3.13
C SER A 88 6.79 13.17 4.20
N PHE A 89 6.25 13.66 5.31
CA PHE A 89 5.85 12.82 6.44
C PHE A 89 4.33 12.72 6.58
N PRO A 90 3.76 11.51 6.79
CA PRO A 90 4.33 10.19 6.49
C PRO A 90 4.21 9.85 4.99
N SER A 91 4.77 8.70 4.58
CA SER A 91 4.56 8.22 3.21
C SER A 91 3.16 7.63 3.01
N ASN A 92 2.26 8.41 2.39
CA ASN A 92 0.91 7.94 2.04
C ASN A 92 0.92 6.73 1.09
N HIS A 93 1.90 6.65 0.19
CA HIS A 93 2.00 5.50 -0.71
C HIS A 93 2.30 4.21 0.05
N THR A 94 3.23 4.25 1.01
CA THR A 94 3.51 3.10 1.87
C THR A 94 2.31 2.80 2.77
N ALA A 95 1.68 3.83 3.37
CA ALA A 95 0.50 3.65 4.21
C ALA A 95 -0.64 2.94 3.47
N ASN A 96 -0.97 3.40 2.26
CA ASN A 96 -2.04 2.82 1.45
C ASN A 96 -1.70 1.44 0.91
N ALA A 97 -0.45 1.21 0.49
CA ALA A 97 0.00 -0.11 0.05
C ALA A 97 -0.06 -1.15 1.17
N VAL A 98 0.38 -0.78 2.38
CA VAL A 98 0.32 -1.66 3.56
C VAL A 98 -1.12 -1.86 4.02
N ALA A 99 -1.95 -0.81 4.02
CA ALA A 99 -3.37 -0.90 4.32
C ALA A 99 -4.10 -1.86 3.37
N ALA A 100 -3.87 -1.73 2.06
CA ALA A 100 -4.42 -2.63 1.05
C ALA A 100 -3.91 -4.07 1.22
N SER A 101 -2.62 -4.26 1.52
CA SER A 101 -2.05 -5.59 1.78
C SER A 101 -2.66 -6.24 3.03
N THR A 102 -2.88 -5.46 4.08
CA THR A 102 -3.54 -5.94 5.30
C THR A 102 -4.99 -6.32 5.02
N ALA A 103 -5.73 -5.51 4.26
CA ALA A 103 -7.07 -5.84 3.84
C ALA A 103 -7.11 -7.15 3.03
N LEU A 104 -6.23 -7.30 2.03
CA LEU A 104 -6.12 -8.53 1.24
C LEU A 104 -5.78 -9.75 2.10
N MET A 105 -4.92 -9.59 3.11
CA MET A 105 -4.60 -10.64 4.07
C MET A 105 -5.83 -11.08 4.88
N LEU A 106 -6.62 -10.12 5.36
CA LEU A 106 -7.80 -10.38 6.18
C LEU A 106 -8.94 -11.00 5.35
N CYS A 107 -9.14 -10.54 4.11
CA CYS A 107 -10.22 -11.02 3.24
C CYS A 107 -9.90 -12.35 2.55
N TYR A 108 -8.63 -12.59 2.18
CA TYR A 108 -8.25 -13.70 1.31
C TYR A 108 -7.16 -14.62 1.87
N GLY A 109 -6.68 -14.36 3.08
CA GLY A 109 -5.79 -15.23 3.83
C GLY A 109 -4.31 -14.86 3.73
N TRP A 110 -3.53 -15.52 4.59
CA TRP A 110 -2.14 -15.18 4.89
C TRP A 110 -1.21 -15.22 3.67
N PHE A 111 -1.42 -16.13 2.70
CA PHE A 111 -0.54 -16.27 1.54
C PHE A 111 -0.66 -15.07 0.58
N ILE A 112 -1.89 -14.62 0.33
CA ILE A 112 -2.18 -13.40 -0.44
C ILE A 112 -1.67 -12.17 0.33
N GLY A 113 -1.80 -12.18 1.65
CA GLY A 113 -1.16 -11.20 2.52
C GLY A 113 0.35 -11.15 2.30
N LEU A 114 1.06 -12.27 2.43
CA LEU A 114 2.51 -12.34 2.30
C LEU A 114 3.00 -11.78 0.97
N LEU A 115 2.35 -12.15 -0.13
CA LEU A 115 2.67 -11.60 -1.44
C LEU A 115 2.36 -10.10 -1.50
N SER A 116 1.17 -9.65 -1.12
CA SER A 116 0.84 -8.22 -1.18
C SER A 116 1.78 -7.36 -0.30
N TYR A 117 2.19 -7.86 0.86
CA TYR A 117 3.16 -7.20 1.73
C TYR A 117 4.54 -7.03 1.10
N GLY A 118 5.04 -8.00 0.34
CA GLY A 118 6.33 -7.80 -0.32
C GLY A 118 6.24 -6.85 -1.53
N VAL A 119 5.09 -6.77 -2.20
CA VAL A 119 4.82 -5.66 -3.14
C VAL A 119 4.84 -4.32 -2.39
N ALA A 120 4.19 -4.22 -1.23
CA ALA A 120 4.19 -3.00 -0.41
C ALA A 120 5.60 -2.62 0.10
N ALA A 121 6.44 -3.61 0.42
CA ALA A 121 7.84 -3.39 0.76
C ALA A 121 8.61 -2.79 -0.42
N CYS A 122 8.39 -3.30 -1.64
CA CYS A 122 8.99 -2.74 -2.85
C CYS A 122 8.50 -1.31 -3.13
N VAL A 123 7.23 -0.99 -2.86
CA VAL A 123 6.70 0.39 -2.92
C VAL A 123 7.48 1.29 -1.96
N GLY A 124 7.66 0.89 -0.70
CA GLY A 124 8.43 1.65 0.29
C GLY A 124 9.88 1.89 -0.13
N LEU A 125 10.56 0.84 -0.60
CA LEU A 125 11.92 0.95 -1.13
C LEU A 125 11.99 1.90 -2.34
N GLY A 126 11.02 1.82 -3.25
CA GLY A 126 10.93 2.71 -4.40
C GLY A 126 10.76 4.18 -4.01
N ARG A 127 10.00 4.49 -2.94
CA ARG A 127 9.87 5.87 -2.44
C ARG A 127 11.16 6.45 -1.90
N VAL A 128 11.99 5.64 -1.25
CA VAL A 128 13.31 6.07 -0.78
C VAL A 128 14.26 6.23 -1.96
N ARG A 129 14.32 5.26 -2.88
CA ARG A 129 15.20 5.31 -4.08
C ARG A 129 14.81 6.41 -5.06
N ALA A 130 13.54 6.79 -5.11
CA ALA A 130 13.05 7.92 -5.90
C ALA A 130 13.24 9.28 -5.21
N PHE A 131 13.90 9.32 -4.04
CA PHE A 131 14.11 10.54 -3.25
C PHE A 131 12.82 11.28 -2.86
N LYS A 132 11.68 10.58 -2.85
CA LYS A 132 10.38 11.15 -2.47
C LYS A 132 10.17 11.18 -0.95
N HIS A 133 10.77 10.23 -0.24
CA HIS A 133 10.60 10.05 1.19
C HIS A 133 11.91 9.61 1.85
N HIS A 134 12.13 10.04 3.08
CA HIS A 134 13.14 9.47 3.96
C HIS A 134 12.69 8.08 4.42
N TRP A 135 13.63 7.21 4.77
CA TRP A 135 13.32 5.87 5.27
C TRP A 135 12.37 5.88 6.49
N ARG A 136 12.48 6.89 7.35
CA ARG A 136 11.59 7.09 8.52
C ARG A 136 10.14 7.36 8.13
N ASP A 137 9.91 8.05 7.02
CA ASP A 137 8.56 8.38 6.55
C ASP A 137 7.87 7.11 6.01
N VAL A 138 8.66 6.20 5.42
CA VAL A 138 8.23 4.88 4.95
C VAL A 138 7.92 3.95 6.12
N VAL A 139 8.79 3.87 7.13
CA VAL A 139 8.54 3.08 8.34
C VAL A 139 7.28 3.58 9.06
N THR A 140 7.11 4.90 9.16
CA THR A 140 5.88 5.49 9.71
C THR A 140 4.67 5.14 8.86
N GLY A 141 4.78 5.22 7.53
CA GLY A 141 3.72 4.81 6.61
C GLY A 141 3.29 3.35 6.84
N LEU A 142 4.24 2.43 7.02
CA LEU A 142 3.93 1.03 7.38
C LEU A 142 3.13 0.96 8.68
N GLY A 143 3.58 1.66 9.72
CA GLY A 143 2.86 1.74 11.00
C GLY A 143 1.44 2.26 10.84
N VAL A 144 1.23 3.32 10.04
CA VAL A 144 -0.09 3.89 9.75
C VAL A 144 -1.00 2.89 9.06
N GLY A 145 -0.49 2.16 8.05
CA GLY A 145 -1.28 1.16 7.33
C GLY A 145 -1.76 0.01 8.24
N VAL A 146 -0.87 -0.51 9.09
CA VAL A 146 -1.22 -1.56 10.08
C VAL A 146 -2.18 -1.01 11.13
N ALA A 147 -1.92 0.20 11.66
CA ALA A 147 -2.76 0.81 12.67
C ALA A 147 -4.19 1.06 12.15
N ALA A 148 -4.33 1.52 10.90
CA ALA A 148 -5.64 1.68 10.27
C ALA A 148 -6.40 0.34 10.19
N ALA A 149 -5.70 -0.75 9.89
CA ALA A 149 -6.30 -2.08 9.89
C ALA A 149 -6.75 -2.54 11.28
N VAL A 150 -5.89 -2.37 12.28
CA VAL A 150 -6.21 -2.70 13.69
C VAL A 150 -7.43 -1.91 14.18
N ILE A 151 -7.50 -0.62 13.86
CA ILE A 151 -8.64 0.21 14.21
C ILE A 151 -9.90 -0.30 13.52
N ALA A 152 -9.84 -0.55 12.20
CA ALA A 152 -10.99 -0.99 11.42
C ALA A 152 -11.57 -2.34 11.89
N ILE A 153 -10.71 -3.30 12.29
CA ILE A 153 -11.15 -4.60 12.82
C ILE A 153 -12.08 -4.45 14.03
N LYS A 154 -11.90 -3.43 14.86
CA LYS A 154 -12.76 -3.20 16.04
C LYS A 154 -14.19 -2.81 15.67
N TRP A 155 -14.42 -2.36 14.44
CA TRP A 155 -15.71 -1.88 13.95
C TRP A 155 -16.39 -2.87 12.98
N MET A 156 -15.90 -4.10 12.94
CA MET A 156 -16.44 -5.20 12.16
C MET A 156 -17.00 -6.30 13.06
#